data_AF-A0A924CB01-F1
#
_entry.id   AF-A0A924CB01-F1
#
_cell.length_a   1.000
_cell.length_b   1.000
_cell.length_c   1.000
_cell.angle_alpha   90.00
_cell.angle_beta   90.00
_cell.angle_gamma   90.00
#
_symmetry.space_group_name_H-M   'P 1'
#
loop_
_entity.id
_entity.type
_entity.pdbx_description
1 polymer ?
#
loop_
_entity_poly.entity_id
_entity_poly.type
_entity_poly.pdbx_seq_one_letter_code
_entity_poly.pdbx_strand_id
1 'polypeptide(L)'
;AQAQLPIIDCSDAADWVEANVAPVAGSTAVVFHSIAFQYFPPRSQARIAAHMAAIGGAASAAAPVAWLRFEMDDPSLAQLPTLQLTLWAGGDARETLLAHVHPHGAFVQWR
;
A
#
# COMPACT_ATOMS: atom_id res chain seq x y z
N ALA A 1 -12.58 7.16 -26.92
CA ALA A 1 -13.15 6.72 -25.62
C ALA A 1 -13.10 7.91 -24.68
N GLN A 2 -14.23 8.35 -24.16
CA GLN A 2 -14.23 9.40 -23.12
C GLN A 2 -13.74 8.70 -21.86
N ALA A 3 -12.53 9.03 -21.40
CA ALA A 3 -11.96 8.42 -20.21
C ALA A 3 -12.89 8.74 -19.03
N GLN A 4 -13.47 7.70 -18.44
CA GLN A 4 -14.20 7.82 -17.19
C GLN A 4 -13.20 8.35 -16.15
N LEU A 5 -13.39 9.59 -15.73
CA LEU A 5 -12.50 10.23 -14.77
C LEU A 5 -12.51 9.42 -13.46
N PRO A 6 -11.37 9.32 -12.76
CA PRO A 6 -11.36 8.70 -11.45
C PRO A 6 -12.32 9.45 -10.52
N ILE A 7 -13.08 8.69 -9.74
CA ILE A 7 -13.90 9.24 -8.66
C ILE A 7 -12.93 9.69 -7.57
N ILE A 8 -13.05 10.93 -7.11
CA ILE A 8 -12.21 11.50 -6.05
C ILE A 8 -13.08 11.64 -4.80
N ASP A 9 -12.67 10.96 -3.73
CA ASP A 9 -13.32 11.06 -2.42
C ASP A 9 -12.73 12.23 -1.62
N CYS A 10 -13.59 13.09 -1.08
CA CYS A 10 -13.21 14.20 -0.20
C CYS A 10 -13.08 13.70 1.25
N SER A 11 -12.06 12.90 1.54
CA SER A 11 -11.83 12.30 2.86
C SER A 11 -10.33 12.26 3.21
N ASP A 12 -10.00 12.18 4.51
CA ASP A 12 -8.65 11.76 4.91
C ASP A 12 -8.39 10.33 4.43
N ALA A 13 -7.14 10.05 4.03
CA ALA A 13 -6.77 8.75 3.48
C ALA A 13 -6.97 7.62 4.50
N ALA A 14 -6.75 7.86 5.80
CA ALA A 14 -6.98 6.84 6.81
C ALA A 14 -8.48 6.56 6.98
N ASP A 15 -9.32 7.59 7.03
CA ASP A 15 -10.78 7.42 7.08
C ASP A 15 -11.28 6.59 5.89
N TRP A 16 -10.74 6.86 4.69
CA TRP A 16 -11.12 6.13 3.49
C TRP A 16 -10.67 4.67 3.54
N VAL A 17 -9.41 4.39 3.92
CA VAL A 17 -8.88 3.02 3.99
C VAL A 17 -9.63 2.19 5.05
N GLU A 18 -9.90 2.77 6.21
CA GLU A 18 -10.63 2.12 7.31
C GLU A 18 -12.06 1.74 6.90
N ALA A 19 -12.73 2.60 6.12
CA ALA A 19 -14.09 2.36 5.66
C ALA A 19 -14.21 1.40 4.47
N ASN A 20 -13.19 1.33 3.60
CA ASN A 20 -13.30 0.67 2.30
C ASN A 20 -12.46 -0.61 2.15
N VAL A 21 -11.53 -0.89 3.07
CA VAL A 21 -10.59 -2.00 2.91
C VAL A 21 -10.75 -3.04 4.00
N ALA A 22 -11.10 -4.26 3.58
CA ALA A 22 -11.17 -5.46 4.41
C ALA A 22 -10.75 -6.70 3.58
N PRO A 23 -10.41 -7.84 4.21
CA PRO A 23 -10.18 -9.08 3.50
C PRO A 23 -11.43 -9.53 2.74
N VAL A 24 -11.27 -9.98 1.50
CA VAL A 24 -12.38 -10.43 0.64
C VAL A 24 -12.13 -11.86 0.19
N ALA A 25 -13.07 -12.77 0.46
CA ALA A 25 -12.94 -14.16 0.06
C ALA A 25 -12.89 -14.30 -1.47
N GLY A 26 -11.94 -15.08 -1.97
CA GLY A 26 -11.74 -15.33 -3.40
C GLY A 26 -10.94 -14.23 -4.13
N SER A 27 -10.45 -13.21 -3.42
CA SER A 27 -9.58 -12.18 -4.00
C SER A 27 -8.54 -11.69 -2.98
N THR A 28 -7.55 -10.95 -3.48
CA THR A 28 -6.60 -10.23 -2.63
C THR A 28 -7.04 -8.78 -2.51
N ALA A 29 -7.29 -8.30 -1.30
CA ALA A 29 -7.50 -6.87 -1.06
C ALA A 29 -6.13 -6.17 -1.11
N VAL A 30 -5.96 -5.20 -2.01
CA VAL A 30 -4.70 -4.48 -2.19
C VAL A 30 -4.89 -3.01 -1.87
N VAL A 31 -4.12 -2.48 -0.91
CA VAL A 31 -3.93 -1.04 -0.75
C VAL A 31 -2.64 -0.65 -1.46
N PHE A 32 -2.76 0.24 -2.44
CA PHE A 32 -1.63 0.76 -3.20
C PHE A 32 -1.56 2.27 -3.06
N HIS A 33 -0.35 2.78 -2.83
CA HIS A 33 -0.04 4.19 -2.92
C HIS A 33 1.36 4.41 -3.48
N SER A 34 1.54 5.57 -4.14
CA SER A 34 2.76 5.93 -4.85
C SER A 34 3.09 7.40 -4.59
N ILE A 35 4.24 7.67 -3.98
CA ILE A 35 4.74 9.01 -3.67
C ILE A 35 3.62 9.87 -3.05
N ALA A 36 2.90 9.27 -2.10
CA ALA A 36 1.71 9.88 -1.49
C ALA A 36 1.82 9.85 0.03
N PHE A 37 2.25 8.72 0.58
CA PHE A 37 2.26 8.48 2.03
C PHE A 37 3.15 9.49 2.77
N GLN A 38 4.26 9.89 2.17
CA GLN A 38 5.15 10.94 2.69
C GLN A 38 4.48 12.30 2.91
N TYR A 39 3.36 12.57 2.23
CA TYR A 39 2.61 13.82 2.36
C TYR A 39 1.46 13.72 3.36
N PHE A 40 1.11 12.52 3.82
CA PHE A 40 0.06 12.35 4.81
C PHE A 40 0.52 12.85 6.18
N PRO A 41 -0.38 13.45 6.99
CA PRO A 41 -0.06 13.77 8.37
C PRO A 41 0.39 12.50 9.13
N PRO A 42 1.33 12.60 10.10
CA PRO A 42 1.81 11.44 10.85
C PRO A 42 0.69 10.62 11.51
N ARG A 43 -0.39 11.29 11.93
CA ARG A 43 -1.58 10.62 12.48
C ARG A 43 -2.26 9.72 11.44
N SER A 44 -2.42 10.18 10.20
CA SER A 44 -3.05 9.41 9.12
C SER A 44 -2.15 8.23 8.71
N GLN A 45 -0.83 8.43 8.66
CA GLN A 45 0.13 7.35 8.41
C GLN A 45 0.02 6.23 9.46
N ALA A 46 0.03 6.60 10.75
CA ALA A 46 -0.07 5.65 11.86
C ALA A 46 -1.39 4.87 11.85
N ARG A 47 -2.50 5.55 11.53
CA ARG A 47 -3.82 4.93 11.41
C ARG A 47 -3.89 3.92 10.26
N ILE A 48 -3.39 4.28 9.08
CA ILE A 48 -3.33 3.37 7.94
C ILE A 48 -2.49 2.13 8.31
N ALA A 49 -1.30 2.33 8.89
CA ALA A 49 -0.45 1.21 9.30
C ALA A 49 -1.14 0.28 10.32
N ALA A 50 -1.82 0.86 11.31
CA ALA A 50 -2.57 0.11 12.33
C ALA A 50 -3.75 -0.66 11.72
N HIS A 51 -4.53 -0.03 10.82
CA HIS A 51 -5.63 -0.69 10.13
C HIS A 51 -5.13 -1.84 9.26
N MET A 52 -4.09 -1.62 8.45
CA MET A 52 -3.48 -2.65 7.60
C MET A 52 -2.99 -3.84 8.44
N ALA A 53 -2.34 -3.61 9.58
CA ALA A 53 -1.93 -4.67 10.49
C ALA A 53 -3.13 -5.44 11.08
N ALA A 54 -4.20 -4.73 11.45
CA ALA A 54 -5.41 -5.35 12.01
C ALA A 54 -6.13 -6.24 10.98
N ILE A 55 -6.37 -5.73 9.77
CA ILE A 55 -7.01 -6.54 8.71
C ILE A 55 -6.08 -7.64 8.19
N GLY A 56 -4.76 -7.41 8.23
CA GLY A 56 -3.76 -8.43 7.94
C GLY A 56 -3.80 -9.60 8.93
N GLY A 57 -4.02 -9.32 10.22
CA GLY A 57 -4.20 -10.36 11.24
C GLY A 57 -5.48 -11.19 11.05
N ALA A 58 -6.48 -10.66 10.35
CA ALA A 58 -7.69 -11.38 9.97
C ALA A 58 -7.61 -12.04 8.58
N ALA A 59 -6.53 -11.78 7.82
CA ALA A 59 -6.37 -12.31 6.48
C ALA A 59 -6.14 -13.82 6.49
N SER A 60 -6.53 -14.48 5.39
CA SER A 60 -6.31 -15.91 5.19
C SER A 60 -5.77 -16.19 3.79
N ALA A 61 -5.34 -17.42 3.51
CA ALA A 61 -4.94 -17.79 2.16
C ALA A 61 -6.07 -17.64 1.13
N ALA A 62 -7.34 -17.75 1.58
CA ALA A 62 -8.53 -17.57 0.74
C ALA A 62 -9.02 -16.11 0.66
N ALA A 63 -8.53 -15.24 1.54
CA ALA A 63 -8.82 -13.80 1.56
C ALA A 63 -7.55 -13.02 1.96
N PRO A 64 -6.52 -12.95 1.10
CA PRO A 64 -5.27 -12.28 1.46
C PRO A 64 -5.43 -10.76 1.47
N VAL A 65 -4.55 -10.09 2.21
CA VAL A 65 -4.40 -8.63 2.21
C VAL A 65 -2.98 -8.28 1.79
N ALA A 66 -2.85 -7.30 0.91
CA ALA A 66 -1.58 -6.76 0.44
C ALA A 66 -1.52 -5.25 0.66
N TRP A 67 -0.37 -4.77 1.16
CA TRP A 67 -0.05 -3.36 1.21
C TRP A 67 1.16 -3.09 0.30
N LEU A 68 0.92 -2.49 -0.86
CA LEU A 68 1.92 -2.21 -1.89
C LEU A 68 2.29 -0.73 -1.84
N ARG A 69 3.53 -0.43 -1.49
CA ARG A 69 4.02 0.92 -1.22
C ARG A 69 5.09 1.26 -2.23
N PHE A 70 4.85 2.29 -3.03
CA PHE A 70 5.87 2.89 -3.87
C PHE A 70 6.27 4.25 -3.29
N GLU A 71 7.23 4.28 -2.37
CA GLU A 71 7.51 5.46 -1.54
C GLU A 71 9.00 5.74 -1.37
N MET A 72 9.33 6.93 -0.86
CA MET A 72 10.69 7.33 -0.46
C MET A 72 11.02 6.80 0.94
N ASP A 73 10.95 5.49 1.12
CA ASP A 73 11.02 4.81 2.41
C ASP A 73 12.43 4.28 2.77
N ASP A 74 13.39 4.34 1.85
CA ASP A 74 14.78 3.98 2.10
C ASP A 74 15.63 5.22 2.44
N PRO A 75 15.97 5.43 3.73
CA PRO A 75 16.83 6.55 4.14
C PRO A 75 18.29 6.40 3.66
N SER A 76 18.73 5.19 3.30
CA SER A 76 20.06 4.95 2.74
C SER A 76 20.15 5.31 1.25
N LEU A 77 19.01 5.36 0.57
CA LEU A 77 18.85 5.73 -0.83
C LEU A 77 17.81 6.85 -0.96
N ALA A 78 18.03 7.96 -0.26
CA ALA A 78 17.11 9.10 -0.17
C ALA A 78 16.69 9.75 -1.52
N GLN A 79 17.22 9.28 -2.65
CA GLN A 79 16.89 9.75 -4.00
C GLN A 79 16.13 8.71 -4.85
N LEU A 80 15.96 7.48 -4.38
CA LEU A 80 15.33 6.39 -5.13
C LEU A 80 14.20 5.76 -4.32
N PRO A 81 12.93 5.96 -4.72
CA PRO A 81 11.83 5.29 -4.07
C PRO A 81 11.88 3.77 -4.30
N THR A 82 11.36 3.03 -3.33
CA THR A 82 11.29 1.58 -3.38
C THR A 82 9.86 1.10 -3.56
N LEU A 83 9.71 -0.07 -4.20
CA LEU A 83 8.44 -0.78 -4.29
C LEU A 83 8.46 -1.91 -3.26
N GLN A 84 7.75 -1.73 -2.15
CA GLN A 84 7.66 -2.70 -1.06
C GLN A 84 6.27 -3.31 -0.98
N LEU A 85 6.22 -4.61 -0.69
CA LEU A 85 4.99 -5.35 -0.45
C LEU A 85 5.01 -5.94 0.96
N THR A 86 4.01 -5.60 1.76
CA THR A 86 3.59 -6.46 2.88
C THR A 86 2.46 -7.35 2.41
N LEU A 87 2.58 -8.66 2.62
CA LEU A 87 1.53 -9.64 2.32
C LEU A 87 1.13 -10.40 3.59
N TRP A 88 -0.17 -10.44 3.86
CA TRP A 88 -0.80 -11.33 4.84
C TRP A 88 -1.69 -12.35 4.13
N ALA A 89 -1.42 -13.64 4.34
CA ALA A 89 -2.12 -14.73 3.66
C ALA A 89 -2.40 -15.92 4.60
N GLY A 90 -2.88 -15.64 5.83
CA GLY A 90 -3.19 -16.67 6.83
C GLY A 90 -2.04 -17.05 7.77
N GLY A 91 -0.98 -16.25 7.80
CA GLY A 91 0.16 -16.38 8.70
C GLY A 91 0.79 -15.01 8.96
N ASP A 92 2.03 -15.00 9.43
CA ASP A 92 2.76 -13.77 9.71
C ASP A 92 2.89 -12.87 8.46
N ALA A 93 3.02 -11.57 8.71
CA ALA A 93 3.28 -10.59 7.67
C ALA A 93 4.57 -10.93 6.93
N ARG A 94 4.51 -11.02 5.60
CA ARG A 94 5.70 -11.14 4.75
C ARG A 94 6.01 -9.81 4.10
N GLU A 95 7.10 -9.18 4.53
CA GLU A 95 7.68 -8.02 3.86
C GLU A 95 8.56 -8.46 2.69
N THR A 96 8.48 -7.77 1.56
CA THR A 96 9.33 -8.04 0.39
C THR A 96 9.60 -6.74 -0.37
N LEU A 97 10.89 -6.43 -0.54
CA LEU A 97 11.34 -5.39 -1.46
C LEU A 97 11.29 -5.94 -2.89
N LEU A 98 10.41 -5.40 -3.72
CA LEU A 98 10.19 -5.85 -5.10
C LEU A 98 11.10 -5.13 -6.10
N ALA A 99 11.31 -3.81 -5.91
CA ALA A 99 12.13 -3.02 -6.83
C ALA A 99 12.66 -1.72 -6.22
N HIS A 100 13.71 -1.19 -6.85
CA HIS A 100 14.03 0.24 -6.79
C HIS A 100 13.54 0.88 -8.09
N VAL A 101 12.91 2.05 -7.99
CA VAL A 101 12.22 2.65 -9.14
C VAL A 101 12.62 4.12 -9.25
N HIS A 102 12.76 4.63 -10.47
CA HIS A 102 12.89 6.06 -10.66
C HIS A 102 11.60 6.76 -10.21
N PRO A 103 11.63 7.89 -9.49
CA PRO A 103 10.43 8.55 -8.94
C PRO A 103 9.38 8.93 -10.00
N HIS A 104 9.79 9.07 -11.26
CA HIS A 104 8.92 9.35 -12.41
C HIS A 104 8.82 8.19 -13.42
N GLY A 105 9.19 6.97 -13.04
CA GLY A 105 8.99 5.78 -13.87
C GLY A 105 9.96 5.60 -15.05
N ALA A 106 11.08 6.32 -15.08
CA ALA A 106 12.07 6.18 -16.16
C ALA A 106 12.75 4.80 -16.19
N PHE A 107 12.88 4.15 -15.03
CA PHE A 107 13.36 2.77 -14.93
C PHE A 107 12.73 2.06 -13.73
N VAL A 108 12.74 0.72 -13.79
CA VAL A 108 12.42 -0.18 -12.69
C VAL A 108 13.54 -1.23 -12.59
N GLN A 109 14.13 -1.36 -11.40
CA GLN A 109 15.13 -2.38 -11.08
C GLN A 109 14.50 -3.43 -10.17
N TRP A 110 13.98 -4.50 -10.79
CA TRP A 110 13.35 -5.64 -10.11
C TRP A 110 14.36 -6.51 -9.34
N ARG A 111 13.86 -7.24 -8.34
CA ARG A 111 14.62 -8.20 -7.51
C ARG A 111 14.16 -9.64 -7.74
#